data_AF-A0A7V2M989-F1
#
_entry.id   AF-A0A7V2M989-F1
#
_cell.length_a   1.000
_cell.length_b   1.000
_cell.length_c   1.000
_cell.angle_alpha   90.00
_cell.angle_beta   90.00
_cell.angle_gamma   90.00
#
_symmetry.space_group_name_H-M   'P 1'
#
loop_
_entity.id
_entity.type
_entity.pdbx_description
1 polymer ?
#
loop_
_entity_poly.entity_id
_entity_poly.type
_entity_poly.pdbx_seq_one_letter_code
_entity_poly.pdbx_strand_id
1 'polypeptide(L)'
;MKLDPRLLSALLDALRAEYASGDPNALLRALSLCLDQRCALPEWAAEALLRALAKWHSRRAPTLDEALGFKVATPKRTRAAKRERLQALQVLNAMHRDRLAHPDAPINADTFARIGAECGMSAATAKRRYYAATKDATLMGTTPSARALNATLLGPYIVAEPKVRKRAAR
;
A
#
# COMPACT_ATOMS: atom_id res chain seq x y z
N MET A 1 -12.61 -7.13 5.79
CA MET A 1 -13.27 -8.22 5.04
C MET A 1 -12.44 -9.48 5.24
N LYS A 2 -13.05 -10.62 5.56
CA LYS A 2 -12.33 -11.90 5.65
C LYS A 2 -12.15 -12.48 4.25
N LEU A 3 -10.94 -12.92 3.92
CA LEU A 3 -10.63 -13.61 2.67
C LEU A 3 -11.18 -15.05 2.72
N ASP A 4 -11.46 -15.61 1.54
CA ASP A 4 -11.71 -17.05 1.40
C ASP A 4 -10.48 -17.83 1.92
N PRO A 5 -10.65 -18.86 2.77
CA PRO A 5 -9.55 -19.68 3.27
C PRO A 5 -8.64 -20.25 2.16
N ARG A 6 -9.20 -20.63 1.00
CA ARG A 6 -8.42 -21.16 -0.13
C ARG A 6 -7.52 -20.08 -0.73
N LEU A 7 -8.06 -18.88 -0.88
CA LEU A 7 -7.30 -17.72 -1.37
C LEU A 7 -6.21 -17.32 -0.38
N LEU A 8 -6.52 -17.30 0.92
CA LEU A 8 -5.55 -17.02 1.97
C LEU A 8 -4.38 -18.03 1.94
N SER A 9 -4.67 -19.33 1.82
CA SER A 9 -3.64 -20.36 1.69
C SER A 9 -2.75 -20.12 0.48
N ALA A 10 -3.35 -19.90 -0.70
CA ALA A 10 -2.61 -19.66 -1.93
C ALA A 10 -1.69 -18.42 -1.85
N LEU A 11 -2.17 -17.35 -1.20
CA LEU A 11 -1.35 -16.15 -0.95
C LEU A 11 -0.18 -16.43 -0.02
N LEU A 12 -0.39 -17.19 1.06
CA LEU A 12 0.68 -17.57 1.98
C LEU A 12 1.71 -18.49 1.32
N ASP A 13 1.29 -19.37 0.41
CA ASP A 13 2.19 -20.23 -0.37
C ASP A 13 3.02 -19.43 -1.38
N ALA A 14 2.42 -18.46 -2.06
CA ALA A 14 3.16 -17.54 -2.93
C ALA A 14 4.20 -16.74 -2.15
N LEU A 15 3.83 -16.19 -0.99
CA LEU A 15 4.75 -15.48 -0.11
C LEU A 15 5.86 -16.38 0.44
N ARG A 16 5.56 -17.65 0.72
CA ARG A 16 6.58 -18.64 1.10
C ARG A 16 7.60 -18.83 -0.03
N ALA A 17 7.16 -18.94 -1.27
CA ALA A 17 8.04 -19.10 -2.42
C ALA A 17 8.95 -17.87 -2.63
N GLU A 18 8.41 -16.66 -2.48
CA GLU A 18 9.19 -15.42 -2.54
C GLU A 18 10.20 -15.30 -1.38
N TYR A 19 9.81 -15.72 -0.18
CA TYR A 19 10.73 -15.75 0.95
C TYR A 19 11.87 -16.75 0.70
N ALA A 20 11.55 -17.93 0.16
CA ALA A 20 12.53 -18.95 -0.18
C ALA A 20 13.48 -18.52 -1.32
N SER A 21 13.04 -17.64 -2.22
CA SER A 21 13.90 -17.05 -3.27
C SER A 21 14.79 -15.91 -2.75
N GLY A 22 14.68 -15.56 -1.46
CA GLY A 22 15.52 -14.57 -0.80
C GLY A 22 14.94 -13.17 -0.72
N ASP A 23 13.62 -12.99 -0.91
CA ASP A 23 12.96 -11.71 -0.61
C ASP A 23 12.55 -11.64 0.87
N PRO A 24 13.30 -10.91 1.72
CA PRO A 24 12.97 -10.80 3.15
C PRO A 24 11.63 -10.10 3.38
N ASN A 25 11.15 -9.26 2.45
CA ASN A 25 9.88 -8.54 2.60
C ASN A 25 8.67 -9.46 2.53
N ALA A 26 8.81 -10.65 1.95
CA ALA A 26 7.75 -11.64 1.89
C ALA A 26 7.29 -12.07 3.30
N LEU A 27 8.21 -12.12 4.27
CA LEU A 27 7.88 -12.42 5.67
C LEU A 27 6.97 -11.35 6.29
N LEU A 28 7.25 -10.05 6.07
CA LEU A 28 6.39 -8.98 6.59
C LEU A 28 5.00 -8.98 5.95
N ARG A 29 4.95 -9.24 4.64
CA ARG A 29 3.66 -9.34 3.93
C ARG A 29 2.83 -10.50 4.48
N ALA A 30 3.46 -11.65 4.76
CA ALA A 30 2.78 -12.78 5.38
C ALA A 30 2.29 -12.44 6.80
N LEU A 31 3.12 -11.77 7.61
CA LEU A 31 2.74 -11.30 8.94
C LEU A 31 1.55 -10.35 8.91
N SER A 32 1.60 -9.32 8.05
CA SER A 32 0.51 -8.36 7.88
C SER A 32 -0.77 -9.08 7.46
N LEU A 33 -0.69 -9.97 6.46
CA LEU A 33 -1.82 -10.73 5.96
C LEU A 33 -2.47 -11.57 7.08
N CYS A 34 -1.68 -12.29 7.87
CA CYS A 34 -2.19 -13.09 8.97
C CYS A 34 -2.85 -12.23 10.07
N LEU A 35 -2.23 -11.10 10.43
CA LEU A 35 -2.78 -10.18 11.42
C LEU A 35 -4.08 -9.53 10.95
N ASP A 36 -4.13 -9.09 9.69
CA ASP A 36 -5.32 -8.48 9.08
C ASP A 36 -6.48 -9.47 8.99
N GLN A 37 -6.19 -10.75 8.68
CA GLN A 37 -7.18 -11.83 8.64
C GLN A 37 -7.49 -12.43 10.01
N ARG A 38 -6.75 -12.03 11.06
CA ARG A 38 -6.80 -12.60 12.42
C ARG A 38 -6.68 -14.13 12.41
N CYS A 39 -5.74 -14.65 11.63
CA CYS A 39 -5.44 -16.07 11.56
C CYS A 39 -4.07 -16.40 12.15
N ALA A 40 -3.83 -17.69 12.39
CA ALA A 40 -2.53 -18.17 12.83
C ALA A 40 -1.48 -17.96 11.74
N LEU A 41 -0.25 -17.65 12.16
CA LEU A 41 0.88 -17.62 11.24
C LEU A 41 1.18 -19.05 10.75
N PRO A 42 1.54 -19.22 9.46
CA PRO A 42 2.09 -20.49 9.00
C PRO A 42 3.44 -20.76 9.67
N GLU A 43 3.76 -22.03 9.87
CA GLU A 43 4.95 -22.50 10.59
C GLU A 43 6.24 -21.85 10.07
N TRP A 44 6.43 -21.82 8.74
CA TRP A 44 7.61 -21.22 8.12
C TRP A 44 7.81 -19.75 8.52
N ALA A 45 6.72 -18.98 8.63
CA ALA A 45 6.77 -17.56 8.96
C ALA A 45 7.00 -17.37 10.47
N ALA A 46 6.38 -18.21 11.30
CA ALA A 46 6.60 -18.21 12.75
C ALA A 46 8.06 -18.52 13.08
N GLU A 47 8.63 -19.56 12.48
CA GLU A 47 10.04 -19.89 12.66
C GLU A 47 10.98 -18.79 12.17
N ALA A 48 10.69 -18.21 11.00
CA ALA A 48 11.50 -17.12 10.45
C ALA A 48 11.50 -15.90 11.37
N LEU A 49 10.32 -15.53 11.90
CA LEU A 49 10.18 -14.45 12.86
C LEU A 49 10.93 -14.75 14.17
N LEU A 50 10.77 -15.96 14.73
CA LEU A 50 11.46 -16.37 15.95
C LEU A 50 12.98 -16.36 15.78
N ARG A 51 13.49 -16.83 14.63
CA ARG A 51 14.92 -16.77 14.30
C ARG A 51 15.43 -15.32 14.25
N ALA A 52 14.67 -14.41 13.64
CA ALA A 52 15.02 -12.99 13.60
C ALA A 52 15.01 -12.37 15.00
N LEU A 53 13.97 -12.62 15.80
CA LEU A 53 13.88 -12.14 17.18
C LEU A 53 15.02 -12.67 18.05
N ALA A 54 15.37 -13.95 17.91
CA ALA A 54 16.50 -14.55 18.64
C ALA A 54 17.84 -13.88 18.25
N LYS A 55 18.07 -13.60 16.97
CA LYS A 55 19.26 -12.86 16.50
C LYS A 55 19.33 -11.46 17.09
N TRP A 56 18.20 -10.75 17.12
CA TRP A 56 18.12 -9.41 17.67
C TRP A 56 18.33 -9.40 19.20
N HIS A 57 17.64 -10.27 19.94
CA HIS A 57 17.78 -10.39 21.39
C HIS A 57 19.19 -10.79 21.83
N SER A 58 19.85 -11.68 21.07
CA SER A 58 21.24 -12.06 21.32
C SER A 58 22.27 -11.02 20.88
N ARG A 59 21.82 -9.83 20.43
CA ARG A 59 22.67 -8.75 19.89
C ARG A 59 23.55 -9.16 18.71
N ARG A 60 23.22 -10.27 18.03
CA ARG A 60 23.87 -10.68 16.76
C ARG A 60 23.43 -9.83 15.58
N ALA A 61 22.34 -9.07 15.74
CA ALA A 61 21.91 -8.02 14.83
C ALA A 61 21.61 -6.75 15.64
N PRO A 62 22.19 -5.59 15.32
CA PRO A 62 22.02 -4.33 16.05
C PRO A 62 20.62 -3.72 15.88
N THR A 63 19.91 -4.07 14.80
CA THR A 63 18.53 -3.61 14.55
C THR A 63 17.63 -4.78 14.19
N LEU A 64 16.34 -4.64 14.47
CA LEU A 64 15.35 -5.63 14.05
C LEU A 64 15.25 -5.69 12.52
N ASP A 65 15.46 -4.57 11.83
CA ASP A 65 15.49 -4.51 10.37
C ASP A 65 16.59 -5.41 9.81
N GLU A 66 17.80 -5.33 10.37
CA GLU A 66 18.91 -6.19 10.00
C GLU A 66 18.67 -7.66 10.37
N ALA A 67 18.05 -7.91 11.53
CA ALA A 67 17.72 -9.27 11.96
C ALA A 67 16.72 -9.97 11.03
N LEU A 68 15.76 -9.20 10.48
CA LEU A 68 14.79 -9.63 9.49
C LEU A 68 15.33 -9.60 8.05
N GLY A 69 16.56 -9.10 7.85
CA GLY A 69 17.22 -9.04 6.55
C GLY A 69 16.79 -7.88 5.66
N PHE A 70 16.10 -6.87 6.20
CA PHE A 70 15.71 -5.70 5.41
C PHE A 70 16.93 -4.84 5.09
N LYS A 71 17.15 -4.62 3.79
CA LYS A 71 17.99 -3.50 3.34
C LYS A 71 17.11 -2.26 3.39
N VAL A 72 17.23 -1.46 4.45
CA VAL A 72 16.62 -0.13 4.47
C VAL A 72 17.24 0.66 3.32
N ALA A 73 16.48 0.87 2.24
CA ALA A 73 16.91 1.74 1.16
C ALA A 73 17.24 3.11 1.77
N THR A 74 18.37 3.69 1.37
CA THR A 74 18.90 4.94 1.91
C THR A 74 17.80 6.01 2.11
N PRO A 75 17.81 6.76 3.23
CA PRO A 75 16.68 7.58 3.69
C PRO A 75 16.19 8.66 2.70
N LYS A 76 17.04 9.10 1.76
CA LYS A 76 16.64 10.03 0.69
C LYS A 76 15.71 9.38 -0.34
N ARG A 77 15.98 8.14 -0.75
CA ARG A 77 15.14 7.42 -1.72
C ARG A 77 13.79 7.06 -1.11
N THR A 78 13.74 6.70 0.18
CA THR A 78 12.50 6.31 0.85
C THR A 78 11.55 7.48 1.09
N ARG A 79 12.04 8.68 1.43
CA ARG A 79 11.16 9.86 1.58
C ARG A 79 10.53 10.30 0.26
N ALA A 80 11.32 10.35 -0.81
CA ALA A 80 10.83 10.70 -2.14
C ALA A 80 9.83 9.66 -2.66
N ALA A 81 10.17 8.37 -2.56
CA ALA A 81 9.29 7.28 -2.96
C ALA A 81 8.01 7.23 -2.12
N LYS A 82 8.10 7.46 -0.80
CA LYS A 82 6.92 7.54 0.08
C LYS A 82 6.02 8.71 -0.32
N ARG A 83 6.59 9.89 -0.55
CA ARG A 83 5.82 11.06 -1.00
C ARG A 83 5.14 10.80 -2.34
N GLU A 84 5.87 10.20 -3.28
CA GLU A 84 5.36 9.81 -4.59
C GLU A 84 4.20 8.81 -4.49
N ARG A 85 4.33 7.78 -3.63
CA ARG A 85 3.25 6.82 -3.37
C ARG A 85 2.03 7.47 -2.72
N LEU A 86 2.22 8.35 -1.75
CA LEU A 86 1.13 9.09 -1.12
C LEU A 86 0.39 9.99 -2.11
N GLN A 87 1.13 10.72 -2.96
CA GLN A 87 0.53 11.54 -4.02
C GLN A 87 -0.23 10.69 -5.04
N ALA A 88 0.28 9.52 -5.40
CA ALA A 88 -0.41 8.59 -6.28
C ALA A 88 -1.73 8.10 -5.68
N LEU A 89 -1.74 7.74 -4.40
CA LEU A 89 -2.97 7.35 -3.69
C LEU A 89 -3.97 8.49 -3.58
N GLN A 90 -3.51 9.73 -3.33
CA GLN A 90 -4.38 10.91 -3.31
C GLN A 90 -5.10 11.09 -4.65
N VAL A 91 -4.36 10.99 -5.77
CA VAL A 91 -4.93 11.10 -7.11
C VAL A 91 -5.90 9.97 -7.42
N LEU A 92 -5.57 8.72 -7.06
CA LEU A 92 -6.48 7.57 -7.25
C LEU A 92 -7.78 7.76 -6.46
N ASN A 93 -7.71 8.20 -5.21
CA ASN A 93 -8.88 8.43 -4.37
C ASN A 93 -9.75 9.57 -4.93
N ALA A 94 -9.14 10.67 -5.35
CA ALA A 94 -9.86 11.78 -5.98
C ALA A 94 -10.53 11.35 -7.28
N MET A 95 -9.84 10.59 -8.14
CA MET A 95 -10.41 10.03 -9.36
C MET A 95 -11.57 9.07 -9.08
N HIS A 96 -11.46 8.24 -8.03
CA HIS A 96 -12.54 7.36 -7.63
C HIS A 96 -13.77 8.14 -7.16
N ARG A 97 -13.58 9.20 -6.36
CA ARG A 97 -14.69 10.10 -5.96
C ARG A 97 -15.33 10.78 -7.17
N ASP A 98 -14.52 11.31 -8.08
CA ASP A 98 -15.00 11.95 -9.31
C ASP A 98 -15.82 10.97 -10.17
N ARG A 99 -15.35 9.72 -10.28
CA ARG A 99 -16.06 8.62 -10.96
C ARG A 99 -17.38 8.26 -10.30
N LEU A 100 -17.47 8.30 -8.97
CA LEU A 100 -18.72 8.04 -8.25
C LEU A 100 -19.73 9.19 -8.45
N ALA A 101 -19.26 10.44 -8.47
CA ALA A 101 -20.11 11.60 -8.71
C ALA A 101 -20.56 11.71 -10.19
N HIS A 102 -19.71 11.24 -11.11
CA HIS A 102 -19.94 11.33 -12.55
C HIS A 102 -19.66 9.96 -13.21
N PRO A 103 -20.57 8.97 -13.10
CA PRO A 103 -20.33 7.59 -13.53
C PRO A 103 -20.15 7.39 -15.04
N ASP A 104 -20.65 8.32 -15.86
CA ASP A 104 -20.58 8.22 -17.33
C ASP A 104 -19.59 9.20 -17.98
N ALA A 105 -19.00 10.12 -17.20
CA ALA A 105 -18.03 11.08 -17.73
C ALA A 105 -16.73 10.37 -18.20
N PRO A 106 -16.18 10.68 -19.37
CA PRO A 106 -14.89 10.13 -19.78
C PRO A 106 -13.75 10.73 -18.95
N ILE A 107 -12.69 9.94 -18.71
CA ILE A 107 -11.46 10.45 -18.10
C ILE A 107 -10.66 11.21 -19.16
N ASN A 108 -10.71 12.53 -19.12
CA ASN A 108 -10.07 13.41 -20.11
C ASN A 108 -9.11 14.41 -19.46
N ALA A 109 -8.60 15.37 -20.24
CA ALA A 109 -7.68 16.40 -19.75
C ALA A 109 -8.30 17.27 -18.65
N ASP A 110 -9.59 17.59 -18.76
CA ASP A 110 -10.32 18.41 -17.80
C ASP A 110 -10.49 17.69 -16.45
N THR A 111 -10.75 16.37 -16.49
CA THR A 111 -10.77 15.51 -15.30
C THR A 111 -9.45 15.63 -14.52
N PHE A 112 -8.31 15.54 -15.21
CA PHE A 112 -6.99 15.66 -14.57
C PHE A 112 -6.67 17.08 -14.12
N ALA A 113 -7.19 18.12 -14.79
CA ALA A 113 -7.05 19.50 -14.34
C ALA A 113 -7.77 19.73 -13.01
N ARG A 114 -9.02 19.27 -12.91
CA ARG A 114 -9.83 19.35 -11.67
C ARG A 114 -9.18 18.58 -10.52
N ILE A 115 -8.84 17.31 -10.74
CA ILE A 115 -8.19 16.46 -9.71
C ILE A 115 -6.81 17.01 -9.33
N GLY A 116 -6.07 17.53 -10.30
CA GLY A 116 -4.79 18.18 -10.06
C GLY A 116 -4.94 19.36 -9.10
N ALA A 117 -5.88 20.26 -9.38
CA ALA A 117 -6.19 21.40 -8.52
C ALA A 117 -6.60 20.96 -7.11
N GLU A 118 -7.48 19.96 -6.99
CA GLU A 118 -7.90 19.39 -5.69
C GLU A 118 -6.71 18.85 -4.89
N CYS A 119 -5.77 18.18 -5.55
CA CYS A 119 -4.60 17.58 -4.91
C CYS A 119 -3.38 18.52 -4.82
N GLY A 120 -3.52 19.81 -5.18
CA GLY A 120 -2.43 20.79 -5.17
C GLY A 120 -1.28 20.47 -6.13
N MET A 121 -1.58 19.93 -7.32
CA MET A 121 -0.59 19.58 -8.36
C MET A 121 -1.06 19.90 -9.78
N SER A 122 -0.14 19.91 -10.75
CA SER A 122 -0.51 20.14 -12.15
C SER A 122 -1.26 18.95 -12.76
N ALA A 123 -2.10 19.22 -13.76
CA ALA A 123 -2.85 18.19 -14.50
C ALA A 123 -1.94 17.09 -15.07
N ALA A 124 -0.79 17.48 -15.63
CA ALA A 124 0.21 16.54 -16.14
C ALA A 124 0.80 15.65 -15.03
N THR A 125 1.02 16.21 -13.83
CA THR A 125 1.51 15.44 -12.67
C THR A 125 0.45 14.46 -12.18
N ALA A 126 -0.80 14.90 -12.04
CA ALA A 126 -1.92 14.04 -11.67
C ALA A 126 -2.09 12.88 -12.67
N LYS A 127 -2.08 13.18 -13.97
CA LYS A 127 -2.13 12.18 -15.05
C LYS A 127 -1.01 11.15 -14.92
N ARG A 128 0.24 11.58 -14.79
CA ARG A 128 1.40 10.69 -14.64
C ARG A 128 1.27 9.80 -13.40
N ARG A 129 0.85 10.36 -12.27
CA ARG A 129 0.68 9.65 -10.99
C ARG A 129 -0.43 8.60 -11.07
N TYR A 130 -1.55 8.95 -11.68
CA TYR A 130 -2.67 8.04 -11.91
C TYR A 130 -2.23 6.81 -12.72
N TYR A 131 -1.63 7.02 -13.89
CA TYR A 131 -1.25 5.90 -14.76
C TYR A 131 -0.08 5.07 -14.22
N ALA A 132 0.86 5.68 -13.49
CA ALA A 132 1.91 4.93 -12.81
C ALA A 132 1.30 3.97 -11.78
N ALA A 133 0.35 4.45 -10.97
CA ALA A 133 -0.29 3.63 -9.93
C ALA A 133 -1.18 2.52 -10.50
N THR A 134 -1.90 2.78 -11.60
CA THR A 134 -2.71 1.74 -12.27
C THR A 134 -1.84 0.69 -12.95
N LYS A 135 -0.67 1.09 -13.48
CA LYS A 135 0.29 0.16 -14.10
C LYS A 135 0.95 -0.73 -13.04
N ASP A 136 1.34 -0.16 -11.90
CA ASP A 136 1.89 -0.92 -10.78
C ASP A 136 0.86 -1.90 -10.18
N ALA A 137 -0.41 -1.50 -10.07
CA ALA A 137 -1.50 -2.39 -9.65
C ALA A 137 -1.75 -3.55 -10.63
N THR A 138 -1.43 -3.34 -11.92
CA THR A 138 -1.53 -4.37 -12.97
C THR A 138 -0.32 -5.33 -12.93
N LEU A 139 0.87 -4.82 -12.59
CA LEU A 139 2.11 -5.61 -12.49
C LEU A 139 2.20 -6.45 -11.20
N MET A 140 1.44 -6.11 -10.14
CA MET A 140 1.36 -6.89 -8.90
C MET A 140 0.35 -8.07 -8.94
N GLY A 141 -0.09 -8.52 -10.12
CA GLY A 141 -0.87 -9.76 -10.27
C GLY A 141 -2.33 -9.70 -9.76
N THR A 142 -2.84 -8.53 -9.38
CA THR A 142 -4.23 -8.36 -8.94
C THR A 142 -5.19 -8.12 -10.11
N THR A 143 -5.69 -9.19 -10.71
CA THR A 143 -7.02 -9.20 -11.35
C THR A 143 -7.74 -10.48 -10.90
N PRO A 144 -8.96 -10.37 -10.35
CA PRO A 144 -10.10 -10.15 -11.22
C PRO A 144 -10.91 -8.90 -10.83
N SER A 145 -11.26 -8.12 -11.86
CA SER A 145 -12.10 -6.92 -11.82
C SER A 145 -11.56 -5.81 -10.90
N ALA A 146 -10.91 -4.81 -11.50
CA ALA A 146 -10.59 -3.52 -10.88
C ALA A 146 -11.81 -2.83 -10.22
N ARG A 147 -13.04 -3.29 -10.49
CA ARG A 147 -14.29 -2.86 -9.84
C ARG A 147 -14.47 -3.47 -8.42
N ALA A 148 -13.89 -4.63 -8.14
CA ALA A 148 -14.05 -5.35 -6.86
C ALA A 148 -12.97 -5.00 -5.83
N LEU A 149 -11.74 -4.71 -6.25
CA LEU A 149 -10.62 -4.44 -5.32
C LEU A 149 -10.54 -2.97 -4.86
N ASN A 150 -10.91 -2.00 -5.71
CA ASN A 150 -10.91 -0.58 -5.30
C ASN A 150 -11.97 -0.25 -4.24
N ALA A 151 -13.08 -0.98 -4.20
CA ALA A 151 -14.07 -0.87 -3.14
C ALA A 151 -13.61 -1.50 -1.81
N THR A 152 -12.66 -2.45 -1.86
CA THR A 152 -12.31 -3.32 -0.73
C THR A 152 -11.04 -2.86 0.02
N LEU A 153 -10.10 -2.20 -0.66
CA LEU A 153 -8.82 -1.79 -0.07
C LEU A 153 -8.75 -0.31 0.36
N LEU A 154 -9.75 0.51 0.01
CA LEU A 154 -9.75 1.96 0.25
C LEU A 154 -10.89 2.51 1.12
N GLY A 155 -11.69 1.65 1.77
CA GLY A 155 -12.68 2.09 2.78
C GLY A 155 -12.48 1.33 4.10
N PRO A 156 -12.18 1.96 5.26
CA PRO A 156 -12.37 3.37 5.62
C PRO A 156 -11.10 3.98 6.28
N TYR A 157 -10.17 4.54 5.51
CA TYR A 157 -9.32 5.60 6.08
C TYR A 157 -10.05 6.92 5.88
N ILE A 158 -11.06 7.13 6.72
CA ILE A 158 -11.61 8.46 7.01
C ILE A 158 -10.44 9.26 7.58
N VAL A 159 -9.83 10.11 6.77
CA VAL A 159 -8.96 11.16 7.30
C VAL A 159 -9.91 12.16 7.95
N ALA A 160 -9.88 12.22 9.28
CA ALA A 160 -10.56 13.24 10.04
C ALA A 160 -10.25 14.62 9.43
N GLU A 161 -11.30 15.40 9.14
CA GLU A 161 -11.15 16.74 8.59
C GLU A 161 -10.20 17.57 9.47
N PRO A 162 -9.23 18.30 8.88
CA PRO A 162 -8.48 19.27 9.66
C PRO A 162 -9.45 20.36 10.11
N LYS A 163 -9.68 20.45 11.43
CA LYS A 163 -10.41 21.58 12.04
C LYS A 163 -9.75 22.87 11.56
N VAL A 164 -10.45 23.60 10.69
CA VAL A 164 -10.11 24.95 10.29
C VAL A 164 -10.09 25.81 11.55
N ARG A 165 -8.90 26.13 12.06
CA ARG A 165 -8.76 27.18 13.07
C ARG A 165 -9.08 28.51 12.39
N LYS A 166 -10.31 28.99 12.59
CA LYS A 166 -10.65 30.41 12.39
C LYS A 166 -9.70 31.22 13.28
N ARG A 167 -8.70 31.87 12.69
CA ARG A 167 -8.02 32.97 13.38
C ARG A 167 -8.99 34.14 13.38
N ALA A 168 -9.49 34.45 14.57
CA ALA A 168 -10.16 35.69 14.88
C ALA A 168 -9.18 36.87 14.69
N ALA A 169 -9.77 38.00 14.34
CA ALA A 169 -9.15 39.27 13.97
C ALA A 169 -8.13 39.82 14.98
N ARG A 170 -7.20 40.62 14.45
CA ARG A 170 -6.90 41.98 14.91
C ARG A 170 -6.30 42.78 13.77
#